data_AF-A0A2N8S414-F1
#
_entry.id   AF-A0A2N8S414-F1
#
_cell.length_a   1.000
_cell.length_b   1.000
_cell.length_c   1.000
_cell.angle_alpha   90.00
_cell.angle_beta   90.00
_cell.angle_gamma   90.00
#
_symmetry.space_group_name_H-M   'P 1'
#
loop_
_entity.id
_entity.type
_entity.pdbx_description
1 polymer ?
#
loop_
_entity_poly.entity_id
_entity_poly.type
_entity_poly.pdbx_seq_one_letter_code
_entity_poly.pdbx_strand_id
1 'polypeptide(L)'
;MKLRQSMAGLHTWGGLLPSWLLFVIIFAGTVACFDKELTRWMRPALHDGVVSSLGADDVRGWLQQNVSDELHAFWMHGPTEREPYWRLGWEVDGTETIHNVAFDPRSAQATPMPETVGGEFFFKLHYNLHAGDIGMYIVGLAGMFMLVALVSGVIIHRRIFKDFFTLRPKANGQRAWLDAHNLFGVVGFPFHLVLAYTGVAIFVASYMPAAAQVSYSGNVMQYFGEVMGSYHRDELHQPAAAPTSLDALIVESQRQWDGGEAGWVSVHHPDDASAVVDIRRRDRSRIGSPQDTLTYDAASGELLNRQDASTGYRAYLWLAGLHMAQFGGTLVRLLYLLMGLAGCAMLVGGLQVWLAKREQRGDRSVVWVRALNASVFAGLPLASLALLWGNRLIPSTFAERAVAEGWVFVGAWWLAVLWAVLRRRQSRRLLREQLLLGAVLALGLPLINGLTAEGHLIASLGRGDWTLASVDLFMIVAGLACAACAWRLNAAPAPAAMRSRATRAQEA
;
A
#
# COMPACT_ATOMS: atom_id res chain seq x y z
N MET A 1 -20.60 2.91 -35.67
CA MET A 1 -19.25 3.44 -35.32
C MET A 1 -18.20 2.37 -35.60
N LYS A 2 -17.02 2.73 -36.15
CA LYS A 2 -15.93 1.74 -36.31
C LYS A 2 -15.43 1.34 -34.91
N LEU A 3 -15.19 0.04 -34.66
CA LEU A 3 -14.72 -0.51 -33.37
C LEU A 3 -13.63 0.36 -32.70
N ARG A 4 -12.65 0.80 -33.49
CA ARG A 4 -11.54 1.66 -33.05
C ARG A 4 -11.98 3.03 -32.51
N GLN A 5 -13.01 3.66 -33.09
CA GLN A 5 -13.53 4.93 -32.58
C GLN A 5 -14.23 4.74 -31.24
N SER A 6 -14.95 3.64 -31.07
CA SER A 6 -15.58 3.27 -29.79
C SER A 6 -14.50 3.03 -28.72
N MET A 7 -13.49 2.21 -29.03
CA MET A 7 -12.38 1.94 -28.12
C MET A 7 -11.60 3.20 -27.74
N ALA A 8 -11.36 4.11 -28.69
CA ALA A 8 -10.73 5.40 -28.39
C ALA A 8 -11.54 6.24 -27.39
N GLY A 9 -12.87 6.20 -27.46
CA GLY A 9 -13.76 6.79 -26.47
C GLY A 9 -13.59 6.13 -25.09
N LEU A 10 -13.66 4.79 -25.04
CA LEU A 10 -13.50 4.02 -23.80
C LEU A 10 -12.14 4.24 -23.14
N HIS A 11 -11.04 4.19 -23.90
CA HIS A 11 -9.70 4.45 -23.37
C HIS A 11 -9.58 5.86 -22.81
N THR A 12 -10.09 6.86 -23.56
CA THR A 12 -10.01 8.26 -23.14
C THR A 12 -10.80 8.45 -21.85
N TRP A 13 -12.08 8.07 -21.80
CA TRP A 13 -12.92 8.37 -20.64
C TRP A 13 -12.71 7.40 -19.48
N GLY A 14 -12.47 6.13 -19.76
CA GLY A 14 -12.11 5.13 -18.76
C GLY A 14 -10.75 5.38 -18.11
N GLY A 15 -9.80 6.01 -18.83
CA GLY A 15 -8.54 6.47 -18.23
C GLY A 15 -8.64 7.84 -17.56
N LEU A 16 -9.36 8.79 -18.18
CA LEU A 16 -9.40 10.19 -17.73
C LEU A 16 -10.22 10.38 -16.45
N LEU A 17 -11.43 9.81 -16.39
CA LEU A 17 -12.36 10.03 -15.27
C LEU A 17 -11.76 9.56 -13.93
N PRO A 18 -11.21 8.34 -13.82
CA PRO A 18 -10.63 7.88 -12.56
C PRO A 18 -9.15 8.26 -12.41
N SER A 19 -8.54 9.04 -13.32
CA SER A 19 -7.08 9.27 -13.34
C SER A 19 -6.48 9.76 -12.02
N TRP A 20 -7.13 10.71 -11.35
CA TRP A 20 -6.68 11.21 -10.05
C TRP A 20 -6.78 10.16 -8.96
N LEU A 21 -7.89 9.42 -8.92
CA LEU A 21 -8.09 8.34 -7.96
C LEU A 21 -7.11 7.19 -8.21
N LEU A 22 -6.91 6.78 -9.47
CA LEU A 22 -5.91 5.80 -9.86
C LEU A 22 -4.50 6.24 -9.49
N PHE A 23 -4.19 7.53 -9.58
CA PHE A 23 -2.90 8.03 -9.09
C PHE A 23 -2.75 7.84 -7.59
N VAL A 24 -3.78 8.15 -6.79
CA VAL A 24 -3.76 7.91 -5.33
C VAL A 24 -3.53 6.42 -5.05
N ILE A 25 -4.30 5.55 -5.69
CA ILE A 25 -4.24 4.09 -5.51
C ILE A 25 -2.86 3.56 -5.91
N ILE A 26 -2.38 3.86 -7.11
CA ILE A 26 -1.08 3.36 -7.61
C ILE A 26 0.07 3.92 -6.78
N PHE A 27 0.05 5.21 -6.44
CA PHE A 27 1.08 5.82 -5.59
C PHE A 27 1.11 5.14 -4.22
N ALA A 28 -0.04 5.03 -3.56
CA ALA A 28 -0.14 4.39 -2.24
C ALA A 28 0.29 2.93 -2.29
N GLY A 29 -0.11 2.16 -3.31
CA GLY A 29 0.30 0.76 -3.48
C GLY A 29 1.79 0.60 -3.76
N THR A 30 2.38 1.54 -4.52
CA THR A 30 3.82 1.60 -4.77
C THR A 30 4.59 1.80 -3.46
N VAL A 31 4.12 2.70 -2.61
CA VAL A 31 4.72 2.95 -1.28
C VAL A 31 4.47 1.77 -0.33
N ALA A 32 3.28 1.15 -0.38
CA ALA A 32 2.89 0.01 0.45
C ALA A 32 3.74 -1.25 0.21
N CYS A 33 4.44 -1.37 -0.92
CA CYS A 33 5.43 -2.44 -1.12
C CYS A 33 6.56 -2.40 -0.05
N PHE A 34 6.77 -1.24 0.57
CA PHE A 34 7.76 -0.98 1.62
C PHE A 34 7.10 -0.64 2.96
N ASP A 35 5.86 -1.09 3.19
CA ASP A 35 5.09 -0.88 4.41
C ASP A 35 5.88 -1.25 5.69
N LYS A 36 6.61 -2.36 5.65
CA LYS A 36 7.41 -2.87 6.78
C LYS A 36 8.63 -2.02 7.02
N GLU A 37 9.37 -1.66 5.97
CA GLU A 37 10.53 -0.76 6.04
C GLU A 37 10.12 0.61 6.58
N LEU A 38 8.98 1.15 6.10
CA LEU A 38 8.44 2.42 6.57
C LEU A 38 7.95 2.33 8.02
N THR A 39 7.25 1.25 8.40
CA THR A 39 6.83 1.03 9.80
C THR A 39 8.04 0.96 10.72
N ARG A 40 9.09 0.24 10.31
CA ARG A 40 10.35 0.16 11.04
C ARG A 40 11.02 1.53 11.16
N TRP A 41 11.09 2.29 10.07
CA TRP A 41 11.60 3.66 10.10
C TRP A 41 10.76 4.53 11.06
N MET A 42 9.43 4.44 11.03
CA MET A 42 8.52 5.19 11.88
C MET A 42 8.53 4.79 13.36
N ARG A 43 9.22 3.71 13.74
CA ARG A 43 9.38 3.23 15.12
C ARG A 43 10.86 3.28 15.54
N PRO A 44 11.33 4.36 16.19
CA PRO A 44 12.72 4.48 16.64
C PRO A 44 13.23 3.31 17.50
N ALA A 45 12.35 2.67 18.28
CA ALA A 45 12.70 1.49 19.08
C ALA A 45 13.22 0.30 18.25
N LEU A 46 12.96 0.27 16.94
CA LEU A 46 13.37 -0.83 16.03
C LEU A 46 14.69 -0.55 15.29
N HIS A 47 15.38 0.53 15.62
CA HIS A 47 16.53 1.02 14.85
C HIS A 47 17.87 0.41 15.26
N ASP A 48 17.91 -0.29 16.39
CA ASP A 48 19.14 -0.87 16.95
C ASP A 48 19.48 -2.24 16.35
N GLY A 49 18.62 -2.77 15.47
CA GLY A 49 18.83 -4.06 14.79
C GLY A 49 18.64 -5.29 15.69
N VAL A 50 18.06 -5.10 16.88
CA VAL A 50 17.75 -6.19 17.81
C VAL A 50 16.52 -6.95 17.34
N VAL A 51 16.64 -8.27 17.31
CA VAL A 51 15.51 -9.20 17.10
C VAL A 51 14.99 -9.62 18.47
N SER A 52 13.67 -9.63 18.62
CA SER A 52 13.02 -10.01 19.87
C SER A 52 13.45 -11.40 20.33
N SER A 53 13.80 -11.52 21.62
CA SER A 53 14.03 -12.81 22.29
C SER A 53 12.77 -13.37 22.96
N LEU A 54 11.64 -12.67 22.88
CA LEU A 54 10.38 -13.09 23.48
C LEU A 54 9.81 -14.32 22.76
N GLY A 55 9.23 -15.23 23.52
CA GLY A 55 8.40 -16.32 23.03
C GLY A 55 6.94 -15.89 22.79
N ALA A 56 6.17 -16.76 22.14
CA ALA A 56 4.72 -16.61 22.02
C ALA A 56 4.04 -16.65 23.39
N ASP A 57 4.57 -17.43 24.33
CA ASP A 57 4.03 -17.53 25.69
C ASP A 57 4.23 -16.24 26.49
N ASP A 58 5.33 -15.50 26.28
CA ASP A 58 5.55 -14.20 26.91
C ASP A 58 4.51 -13.17 26.46
N VAL A 59 4.19 -13.17 25.16
CA VAL A 59 3.18 -12.29 24.57
C VAL A 59 1.77 -12.64 25.06
N ARG A 60 1.44 -13.93 25.13
CA ARG A 60 0.17 -14.40 25.73
C ARG A 60 0.09 -14.02 27.22
N GLY A 61 1.19 -14.17 27.96
CA GLY A 61 1.24 -13.79 29.37
C GLY A 61 0.98 -12.31 29.59
N TRP A 62 1.48 -11.44 28.71
CA TRP A 62 1.15 -10.01 28.73
C TRP A 62 -0.34 -9.76 28.49
N LEU A 63 -0.94 -10.44 27.51
CA LEU A 63 -2.37 -10.30 27.21
C LEU A 63 -3.22 -10.64 28.44
N GLN A 64 -2.97 -11.80 29.05
CA GLN A 64 -3.70 -12.27 30.24
C GLN A 64 -3.55 -11.35 31.46
N GLN A 65 -2.44 -10.63 31.58
CA GLN A 65 -2.19 -9.71 32.69
C GLN A 65 -2.81 -8.32 32.48
N ASN A 66 -3.03 -7.90 31.23
CA ASN A 66 -3.40 -6.53 30.89
C ASN A 66 -4.80 -6.39 30.29
N VAL A 67 -5.42 -7.49 29.86
CA VAL A 67 -6.77 -7.52 29.29
C VAL A 67 -7.63 -8.44 30.14
N SER A 68 -8.69 -7.89 30.71
CA SER A 68 -9.64 -8.60 31.59
C SER A 68 -10.96 -8.94 30.90
N ASP A 69 -11.19 -8.39 29.70
CA ASP A 69 -12.37 -8.68 28.90
C ASP A 69 -12.31 -10.11 28.38
N GLU A 70 -13.46 -10.76 28.27
CA GLU A 70 -13.60 -12.06 27.62
C GLU A 70 -13.30 -11.91 26.13
N LEU A 71 -12.49 -12.82 25.59
CA LEU A 71 -11.98 -12.70 24.22
C LEU A 71 -12.64 -13.72 23.30
N HIS A 72 -13.09 -13.25 22.12
CA HIS A 72 -13.52 -14.15 21.06
C HIS A 72 -12.31 -14.89 20.46
N ALA A 73 -11.25 -14.13 20.18
CA ALA A 73 -10.00 -14.65 19.66
C ALA A 73 -8.84 -13.67 19.88
N PHE A 74 -7.63 -14.20 19.92
CA PHE A 74 -6.41 -13.41 19.75
C PHE A 74 -5.47 -14.06 18.76
N TRP A 75 -4.65 -13.24 18.10
CA TRP A 75 -3.68 -13.71 17.12
C TRP A 75 -2.38 -12.97 17.26
N MET A 76 -1.29 -13.64 16.90
CA MET A 76 0.04 -13.08 16.96
C MET A 76 0.90 -13.44 15.76
N HIS A 77 1.81 -12.52 15.45
CA HIS A 77 2.82 -12.68 14.44
C HIS A 77 4.19 -12.67 15.10
N GLY A 78 4.91 -13.78 14.92
CA GLY A 78 6.29 -13.90 15.37
C GLY A 78 7.25 -12.98 14.61
N PRO A 79 8.42 -12.69 15.20
CA PRO A 79 9.43 -11.87 14.59
C PRO A 79 9.91 -12.48 13.26
N THR A 80 10.24 -11.59 12.34
CA THR A 80 10.64 -11.89 10.97
C THR A 80 11.83 -11.03 10.60
N GLU A 81 12.49 -11.33 9.48
CA GLU A 81 13.61 -10.51 8.99
C GLU A 81 13.20 -9.04 8.75
N ARG A 82 11.96 -8.79 8.30
CA ARG A 82 11.45 -7.44 8.00
C ARG A 82 10.68 -6.80 9.16
N GLU A 83 10.21 -7.61 10.09
CA GLU A 83 9.45 -7.20 11.28
C GLU A 83 10.06 -7.93 12.48
N PRO A 84 11.19 -7.45 13.05
CA PRO A 84 11.96 -8.19 14.06
C PRO A 84 11.33 -8.18 15.45
N TYR A 85 10.00 -8.06 15.54
CA TYR A 85 9.22 -7.88 16.76
C TYR A 85 7.90 -8.65 16.68
N TRP A 86 7.31 -8.91 17.86
CA TRP A 86 5.99 -9.52 17.96
C TRP A 86 4.88 -8.49 17.76
N ARG A 87 3.83 -8.90 17.03
CA ARG A 87 2.54 -8.20 16.97
C ARG A 87 1.48 -9.11 17.56
N LEU A 88 0.58 -8.54 18.34
CA LEU A 88 -0.59 -9.20 18.92
C LEU A 88 -1.82 -8.39 18.54
N GLY A 89 -2.88 -9.06 18.09
CA GLY A 89 -4.21 -8.51 17.97
C GLY A 89 -5.21 -9.38 18.71
N TRP A 90 -6.29 -8.77 19.20
CA TRP A 90 -7.36 -9.49 19.88
C TRP A 90 -8.72 -8.85 19.60
N GLU A 91 -9.76 -9.67 19.68
CA GLU A 91 -11.14 -9.31 19.53
C GLU A 91 -11.89 -9.63 20.82
N VAL A 92 -12.59 -8.63 21.36
CA VAL A 92 -13.38 -8.77 22.58
C VAL A 92 -14.71 -9.43 22.25
N ASP A 93 -15.08 -10.46 23.02
CA ASP A 93 -16.27 -11.25 22.75
C ASP A 93 -17.56 -10.44 22.81
N GLY A 94 -18.52 -10.81 21.95
CA GLY A 94 -19.77 -10.07 21.77
C GLY A 94 -19.62 -8.66 21.20
N THR A 95 -18.42 -8.26 20.78
CA THR A 95 -18.14 -6.97 20.13
C THR A 95 -17.43 -7.17 18.79
N GLU A 96 -17.46 -6.15 17.92
CA GLU A 96 -16.62 -6.11 16.71
C GLU A 96 -15.33 -5.29 16.94
N THR A 97 -14.91 -5.16 18.20
CA THR A 97 -13.78 -4.30 18.57
C THR A 97 -12.47 -5.08 18.50
N ILE A 98 -11.62 -4.68 17.56
CA ILE A 98 -10.29 -5.27 17.37
C ILE A 98 -9.22 -4.31 17.88
N HIS A 99 -8.36 -4.81 18.75
CA HIS A 99 -7.18 -4.11 19.26
C HIS A 99 -5.90 -4.72 18.69
N ASN A 100 -4.83 -3.92 18.62
CA ASN A 100 -3.52 -4.39 18.16
C ASN A 100 -2.40 -3.72 18.94
N VAL A 101 -1.38 -4.48 19.28
CA VAL A 101 -0.17 -4.00 19.96
C VAL A 101 1.08 -4.62 19.32
N ALA A 102 2.18 -3.88 19.36
CA ALA A 102 3.49 -4.35 18.94
C ALA A 102 4.47 -4.22 20.11
N PHE A 103 5.36 -5.20 20.30
CA PHE A 103 6.23 -5.27 21.47
C PHE A 103 7.67 -4.84 21.16
N ASP A 104 8.33 -4.17 22.10
CA ASP A 104 9.72 -3.73 21.94
C ASP A 104 10.65 -4.96 21.92
N PRO A 105 11.38 -5.21 20.82
CA PRO A 105 12.25 -6.37 20.69
C PRO A 105 13.47 -6.35 21.63
N ARG A 106 13.78 -5.21 22.24
CA ARG A 106 14.92 -5.04 23.17
C ARG A 106 14.56 -5.39 24.60
N SER A 107 13.26 -5.42 24.92
CA SER A 107 12.80 -5.70 26.27
C SER A 107 12.86 -7.19 26.56
N ALA A 108 13.37 -7.55 27.74
CA ALA A 108 13.32 -8.92 28.25
C ALA A 108 11.90 -9.35 28.67
N GLN A 109 10.97 -8.39 28.77
CA GLN A 109 9.57 -8.62 29.05
C GLN A 109 8.73 -8.09 27.89
N ALA A 110 7.54 -8.66 27.67
CA ALA A 110 6.61 -8.16 26.67
C ALA A 110 6.16 -6.73 27.03
N THR A 111 6.82 -5.73 26.44
CA THR A 111 6.54 -4.31 26.67
C THR A 111 6.00 -3.67 25.39
N PRO A 112 4.78 -3.10 25.41
CA PRO A 112 4.22 -2.40 24.25
C PRO A 112 5.09 -1.24 23.77
N MET A 113 5.25 -1.14 22.45
CA MET A 113 5.80 0.05 21.81
C MET A 113 4.72 1.11 21.59
N PRO A 114 5.08 2.40 21.57
CA PRO A 114 4.17 3.47 21.16
C PRO A 114 3.51 3.19 19.80
N GLU A 115 2.24 3.54 19.67
CA GLU A 115 1.50 3.37 18.43
C GLU A 115 1.97 4.31 17.33
N THR A 116 1.85 3.85 16.09
CA THR A 116 2.03 4.63 14.88
C THR A 116 1.14 4.04 13.78
N VAL A 117 0.66 4.88 12.86
CA VAL A 117 -0.02 4.40 11.65
C VAL A 117 0.90 3.55 10.77
N GLY A 118 2.22 3.77 10.89
CA GLY A 118 3.24 3.03 10.15
C GLY A 118 3.08 3.11 8.63
N GLY A 119 3.75 2.21 7.93
CA GLY A 119 3.58 2.02 6.49
C GLY A 119 2.24 1.38 6.12
N GLU A 120 1.55 0.75 7.08
CA GLU A 120 0.19 0.21 6.90
C GLU A 120 -0.81 1.31 6.47
N PHE A 121 -0.54 2.57 6.82
CA PHE A 121 -1.28 3.72 6.32
C PHE A 121 -1.41 3.74 4.80
N PHE A 122 -0.31 3.51 4.06
CA PHE A 122 -0.32 3.52 2.60
C PHE A 122 -0.99 2.27 2.03
N PHE A 123 -0.87 1.14 2.72
CA PHE A 123 -1.61 -0.06 2.36
C PHE A 123 -3.12 0.17 2.45
N LYS A 124 -3.64 0.68 3.58
CA LYS A 124 -5.06 1.04 3.76
C LYS A 124 -5.51 2.10 2.74
N LEU A 125 -4.70 3.14 2.53
CA LEU A 125 -4.99 4.14 1.50
C LEU A 125 -5.10 3.51 0.11
N HIS A 126 -4.31 2.49 -0.21
CA HIS A 126 -4.34 1.81 -1.50
C HIS A 126 -5.62 0.98 -1.72
N TYR A 127 -5.98 0.11 -0.78
CA TYR A 127 -7.05 -0.86 -1.00
C TYR A 127 -8.43 -0.37 -0.58
N ASN A 128 -8.54 0.55 0.38
CA ASN A 128 -9.83 1.04 0.86
C ASN A 128 -9.89 2.56 1.12
N LEU A 129 -8.88 3.33 0.75
CA LEU A 129 -8.85 4.80 0.93
C LEU A 129 -9.04 5.28 2.40
N HIS A 130 -8.85 4.41 3.40
CA HIS A 130 -9.26 4.63 4.80
C HIS A 130 -10.78 4.85 4.99
N ALA A 131 -11.61 4.37 4.06
CA ALA A 131 -13.06 4.52 4.06
C ALA A 131 -13.81 3.18 4.19
N GLY A 132 -13.14 2.15 4.73
CA GLY A 132 -13.70 0.81 4.90
C GLY A 132 -14.24 0.20 3.60
N ASP A 133 -15.36 -0.51 3.67
CA ASP A 133 -15.92 -1.22 2.53
C ASP A 133 -16.28 -0.29 1.36
N ILE A 134 -16.81 0.90 1.64
CA ILE A 134 -17.15 1.89 0.60
C ILE A 134 -15.90 2.23 -0.21
N GLY A 135 -14.78 2.47 0.46
CA GLY A 135 -13.52 2.74 -0.22
C GLY A 135 -13.01 1.53 -1.01
N MET A 136 -13.16 0.32 -0.50
CA MET A 136 -12.83 -0.91 -1.23
C MET A 136 -13.64 -1.05 -2.53
N TYR A 137 -14.94 -0.75 -2.51
CA TYR A 137 -15.76 -0.74 -3.73
C TYR A 137 -15.34 0.35 -4.72
N ILE A 138 -14.99 1.55 -4.22
CA ILE A 138 -14.50 2.66 -5.06
C ILE A 138 -13.19 2.29 -5.75
N VAL A 139 -12.24 1.70 -5.01
CA VAL A 139 -10.96 1.21 -5.54
C VAL A 139 -11.19 0.10 -6.57
N GLY A 140 -12.07 -0.85 -6.28
CA GLY A 140 -12.45 -1.92 -7.20
C GLY A 140 -13.00 -1.38 -8.53
N LEU A 141 -13.93 -0.43 -8.46
CA LEU A 141 -14.49 0.23 -9.64
C LEU A 141 -13.42 0.99 -10.44
N ALA A 142 -12.51 1.69 -9.77
CA ALA A 142 -11.38 2.33 -10.43
C ALA A 142 -10.47 1.31 -11.13
N GLY A 143 -10.20 0.16 -10.50
CA GLY A 143 -9.47 -0.96 -11.09
C GLY A 143 -10.14 -1.51 -12.35
N MET A 144 -11.47 -1.65 -12.35
CA MET A 144 -12.23 -2.06 -13.54
C MET A 144 -12.11 -1.05 -14.68
N PHE A 145 -12.20 0.25 -14.39
CA PHE A 145 -11.96 1.29 -15.39
C PHE A 145 -10.54 1.24 -15.95
N MET A 146 -9.53 0.99 -15.10
CA MET A 146 -8.15 0.81 -15.53
C MET A 146 -7.99 -0.40 -16.46
N LEU A 147 -8.64 -1.54 -16.16
CA LEU A 147 -8.66 -2.72 -17.04
C LEU A 147 -9.27 -2.39 -18.41
N VAL A 148 -10.42 -1.72 -18.43
CA VAL A 148 -11.05 -1.25 -19.68
C VAL A 148 -10.11 -0.33 -20.45
N ALA A 149 -9.45 0.61 -19.77
CA ALA A 149 -8.50 1.54 -20.38
C ALA A 149 -7.27 0.81 -20.96
N LEU A 150 -6.73 -0.19 -20.28
CA LEU A 150 -5.59 -0.99 -20.74
C LEU A 150 -5.95 -1.84 -21.98
N VAL A 151 -7.05 -2.59 -21.92
CA VAL A 151 -7.50 -3.43 -23.05
C VAL A 151 -7.84 -2.57 -24.26
N SER A 152 -8.60 -1.49 -24.07
CA SER A 152 -8.91 -0.56 -25.16
C SER A 152 -7.65 0.13 -25.71
N GLY A 153 -6.67 0.45 -24.85
CA GLY A 153 -5.38 1.01 -25.24
C GLY A 153 -4.62 0.14 -26.24
N VAL A 154 -4.54 -1.17 -25.98
CA VAL A 154 -3.92 -2.14 -26.89
C VAL A 154 -4.62 -2.14 -28.25
N ILE A 155 -5.96 -2.13 -28.27
CA ILE A 155 -6.75 -2.17 -29.51
C ILE A 155 -6.55 -0.89 -30.36
N ILE A 156 -6.38 0.27 -29.72
CA ILE A 156 -6.19 1.55 -30.42
C ILE A 156 -4.78 1.66 -31.01
N HIS A 157 -3.78 1.09 -30.33
CA HIS A 157 -2.38 1.33 -30.62
C HIS A 157 -1.86 0.44 -31.77
N ARG A 158 -2.05 0.90 -33.01
CA ARG A 158 -1.65 0.16 -34.24
C ARG A 158 -0.13 -0.01 -34.42
N ARG A 159 0.70 0.78 -33.73
CA ARG A 159 2.16 0.86 -33.93
C ARG A 159 2.95 0.74 -32.62
N ILE A 160 2.53 -0.17 -31.72
CA ILE A 160 3.17 -0.37 -30.40
C ILE A 160 4.70 -0.42 -30.52
N PHE A 161 5.22 -1.22 -31.46
CA PHE A 161 6.66 -1.38 -31.64
C PHE A 161 7.36 -0.17 -32.29
N LYS A 162 6.71 0.57 -33.19
CA LYS A 162 7.37 1.69 -33.89
C LYS A 162 7.44 2.93 -33.00
N ASP A 163 6.36 3.24 -32.29
CA ASP A 163 6.29 4.44 -31.46
C ASP A 163 7.08 4.25 -30.14
N PHE A 164 7.29 3.00 -29.69
CA PHE A 164 8.16 2.65 -28.57
C PHE A 164 9.61 3.17 -28.73
N PHE A 165 10.20 3.04 -29.92
CA PHE A 165 11.56 3.51 -30.20
C PHE A 165 11.62 5.00 -30.55
N THR A 166 10.50 5.72 -30.56
CA THR A 166 10.44 7.10 -31.04
C THR A 166 10.34 8.07 -29.86
N LEU A 167 11.34 8.07 -28.98
CA LEU A 167 11.46 9.11 -27.96
C LEU A 167 11.94 10.41 -28.60
N ARG A 168 11.10 11.46 -28.55
CA ARG A 168 11.49 12.81 -28.99
C ARG A 168 11.43 13.79 -27.81
N PRO A 169 12.41 13.78 -26.90
CA PRO A 169 12.41 14.64 -25.72
C PRO A 169 12.41 16.14 -26.05
N LYS A 170 12.90 16.49 -27.26
CA LYS A 170 12.94 17.87 -27.77
C LYS A 170 11.66 18.29 -28.50
N ALA A 171 10.65 17.42 -28.61
CA ALA A 171 9.37 17.79 -29.20
C ALA A 171 8.58 18.68 -28.23
N ASN A 172 7.97 19.75 -28.72
CA ASN A 172 7.24 20.68 -27.85
C ASN A 172 5.83 20.18 -27.48
N GLY A 173 5.46 20.33 -26.21
CA GLY A 173 4.09 20.25 -25.71
C GLY A 173 3.46 18.86 -25.81
N GLN A 174 2.34 18.76 -26.53
CA GLN A 174 1.50 17.56 -26.60
C GLN A 174 2.24 16.30 -27.08
N ARG A 175 3.17 16.45 -28.03
CA ARG A 175 3.88 15.29 -28.63
C ARG A 175 4.85 14.64 -27.65
N ALA A 176 5.57 15.41 -26.84
CA ALA A 176 6.45 14.85 -25.81
C ALA A 176 5.65 14.11 -24.73
N TRP A 177 4.51 14.66 -24.30
CA TRP A 177 3.64 13.97 -23.34
C TRP A 177 3.02 12.69 -23.90
N LEU A 178 2.68 12.67 -25.20
CA LEU A 178 2.19 11.48 -25.87
C LEU A 178 3.28 10.41 -25.99
N ASP A 179 4.49 10.81 -26.40
CA ASP A 179 5.63 9.89 -26.47
C ASP A 179 5.95 9.32 -25.08
N ALA A 180 5.87 10.13 -24.00
CA ALA A 180 6.04 9.68 -22.62
C ALA A 180 4.92 8.72 -22.16
N HIS A 181 3.65 9.06 -22.40
CA HIS A 181 2.51 8.19 -22.07
C HIS A 181 2.63 6.83 -22.79
N ASN A 182 3.01 6.83 -24.06
CA ASN A 182 3.22 5.61 -24.84
C ASN A 182 4.41 4.80 -24.32
N LEU A 183 5.53 5.44 -23.98
CA LEU A 183 6.70 4.74 -23.42
C LEU A 183 6.32 4.00 -22.13
N PHE A 184 5.81 4.73 -21.13
CA PHE A 184 5.49 4.13 -19.83
C PHE A 184 4.32 3.16 -19.92
N GLY A 185 3.35 3.43 -20.79
CA GLY A 185 2.24 2.53 -21.05
C GLY A 185 2.68 1.22 -21.68
N VAL A 186 3.55 1.24 -22.70
CA VAL A 186 4.01 0.01 -23.37
C VAL A 186 5.01 -0.77 -22.53
N VAL A 187 6.01 -0.12 -21.94
CA VAL A 187 7.00 -0.78 -21.06
C VAL A 187 6.30 -1.44 -19.88
N GLY A 188 5.35 -0.73 -19.27
CA GLY A 188 4.66 -1.21 -18.08
C GLY A 188 3.42 -2.06 -18.34
N PHE A 189 2.95 -2.15 -19.57
CA PHE A 189 1.67 -2.79 -19.89
C PHE A 189 1.48 -4.19 -19.27
N PRO A 190 2.42 -5.15 -19.41
CA PRO A 190 2.22 -6.48 -18.84
C PRO A 190 2.06 -6.43 -17.32
N PHE A 191 2.86 -5.60 -16.65
CA PHE A 191 2.76 -5.42 -15.21
C PHE A 191 1.45 -4.73 -14.83
N HIS A 192 1.13 -3.57 -15.41
CA HIS A 192 -0.06 -2.82 -15.03
C HIS A 192 -1.35 -3.60 -15.31
N LEU A 193 -1.39 -4.42 -16.37
CA LEU A 193 -2.52 -5.30 -16.66
C LEU A 193 -2.68 -6.36 -15.57
N VAL A 194 -1.60 -7.07 -15.25
CA VAL A 194 -1.64 -8.14 -14.24
C VAL A 194 -1.96 -7.58 -12.86
N LEU A 195 -1.39 -6.43 -12.50
CA LEU A 195 -1.64 -5.79 -11.19
C LEU A 195 -3.06 -5.22 -11.11
N ALA A 196 -3.58 -4.59 -12.17
CA ALA A 196 -4.97 -4.15 -12.19
C ALA A 196 -5.95 -5.34 -12.12
N TYR A 197 -5.65 -6.44 -12.82
CA TYR A 197 -6.47 -7.64 -12.79
C TYR A 197 -6.48 -8.30 -11.40
N THR A 198 -5.29 -8.54 -10.84
CA THR A 198 -5.15 -9.16 -9.52
C THR A 198 -5.76 -8.30 -8.41
N GLY A 199 -5.63 -6.97 -8.47
CA GLY A 199 -6.25 -6.06 -7.50
C GLY A 199 -7.78 -6.15 -7.48
N VAL A 200 -8.42 -6.25 -8.67
CA VAL A 200 -9.87 -6.48 -8.77
C VAL A 200 -10.24 -7.91 -8.35
N ALA A 201 -9.40 -8.89 -8.68
CA ALA A 201 -9.67 -10.31 -8.40
C ALA A 201 -9.63 -10.65 -6.90
N ILE A 202 -8.81 -9.96 -6.09
CA ILE A 202 -8.68 -10.22 -4.65
C ILE A 202 -10.03 -10.09 -3.92
N PHE A 203 -10.85 -9.12 -4.33
CA PHE A 203 -12.15 -8.83 -3.73
C PHE A 203 -13.35 -9.31 -4.57
N VAL A 204 -13.12 -10.24 -5.51
CA VAL A 204 -14.17 -10.71 -6.42
C VAL A 204 -15.38 -11.30 -5.68
N ALA A 205 -15.14 -12.01 -4.57
CA ALA A 205 -16.21 -12.55 -3.72
C ALA A 205 -17.07 -11.45 -3.09
N SER A 206 -16.48 -10.29 -2.79
CA SER A 206 -17.19 -9.11 -2.29
C SER A 206 -17.98 -8.40 -3.39
N TYR A 207 -17.44 -8.33 -4.62
CA TYR A 207 -18.11 -7.68 -5.75
C TYR A 207 -19.23 -8.51 -6.37
N MET A 208 -19.11 -9.84 -6.32
CA MET A 208 -20.04 -10.78 -6.95
C MET A 208 -20.50 -11.86 -5.97
N PRO A 209 -21.18 -11.50 -4.85
CA PRO A 209 -21.54 -12.45 -3.80
C PRO A 209 -22.68 -13.39 -4.21
N ALA A 210 -23.40 -13.08 -5.30
CA ALA A 210 -24.63 -13.78 -5.68
C ALA A 210 -24.44 -15.30 -5.83
N ALA A 211 -23.31 -15.76 -6.38
CA ALA A 211 -23.02 -17.18 -6.50
C ALA A 211 -22.89 -17.84 -5.11
N ALA A 212 -22.10 -17.24 -4.20
CA ALA A 212 -21.94 -17.73 -2.84
C ALA A 212 -23.25 -17.66 -2.06
N GLN A 213 -24.01 -16.56 -2.16
CA GLN A 213 -25.29 -16.39 -1.48
C GLN A 213 -26.32 -17.45 -1.90
N VAL A 214 -26.40 -17.77 -3.20
CA VAL A 214 -27.33 -18.79 -3.69
C VAL A 214 -26.86 -20.19 -3.30
N SER A 215 -25.56 -20.50 -3.46
CA SER A 215 -25.01 -21.82 -3.15
C SER A 215 -25.00 -22.16 -1.66
N TYR A 216 -24.91 -21.15 -0.79
CA TYR A 216 -24.83 -21.32 0.66
C TYR A 216 -26.06 -20.79 1.42
N SER A 217 -27.21 -20.64 0.74
CA SER A 217 -28.47 -20.20 1.36
C SER A 217 -28.34 -18.91 2.18
N GLY A 218 -27.49 -17.97 1.73
CA GLY A 218 -27.20 -16.71 2.41
C GLY A 218 -26.05 -16.76 3.44
N ASN A 219 -25.54 -17.95 3.79
CA ASN A 219 -24.43 -18.10 4.73
C ASN A 219 -23.07 -17.95 4.03
N VAL A 220 -22.67 -16.70 3.79
CA VAL A 220 -21.37 -16.39 3.15
C VAL A 220 -20.17 -16.80 4.04
N MET A 221 -20.34 -16.85 5.37
CA MET A 221 -19.27 -17.30 6.27
C MET A 221 -18.96 -18.78 6.09
N GLN A 222 -19.98 -19.61 5.84
CA GLN A 222 -19.77 -21.03 5.49
C GLN A 222 -18.95 -21.18 4.21
N TYR A 223 -19.19 -20.35 3.18
CA TYR A 223 -18.35 -20.35 1.97
C TYR A 223 -16.88 -20.09 2.28
N PHE A 224 -16.59 -19.07 3.10
CA PHE A 224 -15.21 -18.78 3.49
C PHE A 224 -14.63 -19.91 4.36
N GLY A 225 -15.39 -20.46 5.31
CA GLY A 225 -14.96 -21.61 6.12
C GLY A 225 -14.58 -22.82 5.26
N GLU A 226 -15.37 -23.17 4.25
CA GLU A 226 -15.08 -24.31 3.37
C GLU A 226 -13.89 -24.05 2.41
N VAL A 227 -13.79 -22.84 1.84
CA VAL A 227 -12.70 -22.50 0.90
C VAL A 227 -11.38 -22.35 1.62
N MET A 228 -11.41 -21.68 2.78
CA MET A 228 -10.24 -21.48 3.64
C MET A 228 -9.91 -22.72 4.46
N GLY A 229 -10.84 -23.69 4.53
CA GLY A 229 -10.80 -24.94 5.28
C GLY A 229 -10.72 -24.81 6.79
N SER A 230 -11.18 -23.68 7.34
CA SER A 230 -11.11 -23.37 8.77
C SER A 230 -11.70 -24.50 9.62
N TYR A 231 -10.94 -24.93 10.64
CA TYR A 231 -11.47 -25.81 11.67
C TYR A 231 -12.23 -24.97 12.69
N HIS A 232 -13.44 -25.39 13.04
CA HIS A 232 -14.23 -24.74 14.07
C HIS A 232 -14.67 -25.77 15.10
N ARG A 233 -14.67 -25.35 16.37
CA ARG A 233 -15.22 -26.10 17.49
C ARG A 233 -16.21 -25.18 18.19
N ASP A 234 -17.46 -25.62 18.29
CA ASP A 234 -18.50 -24.86 18.98
C ASP A 234 -18.11 -24.63 20.44
N GLU A 235 -18.45 -23.46 20.98
CA GLU A 235 -18.25 -23.13 22.39
C GLU A 235 -19.04 -24.09 23.30
N LEU A 236 -18.37 -24.55 24.35
CA LEU A 236 -18.96 -25.44 25.34
C LEU A 236 -19.57 -24.66 26.52
N HIS A 237 -19.34 -23.35 26.58
CA HIS A 237 -19.69 -22.43 27.66
C HIS A 237 -19.21 -22.97 29.02
N GLN A 238 -17.97 -23.46 29.04
CA GLN A 238 -17.31 -24.03 30.20
C GLN A 238 -15.95 -23.38 30.36
N PRO A 239 -15.47 -23.10 31.59
CA PRO A 239 -14.18 -22.45 31.79
C PRO A 239 -13.04 -23.22 31.12
N ALA A 240 -12.16 -22.48 30.42
CA ALA A 240 -10.94 -23.04 29.86
C ALA A 240 -10.09 -23.76 30.91
N ALA A 241 -9.49 -24.88 30.51
CA ALA A 241 -8.43 -25.52 31.28
C ALA A 241 -7.12 -24.73 31.17
N ALA A 242 -6.13 -25.08 32.00
CA ALA A 242 -4.80 -24.48 31.90
C ALA A 242 -4.23 -24.71 30.49
N PRO A 243 -3.89 -23.64 29.73
CA PRO A 243 -3.53 -23.79 28.34
C PRO A 243 -2.12 -24.35 28.18
N THR A 244 -1.91 -25.12 27.11
CA THR A 244 -0.59 -25.62 26.73
C THR A 244 0.33 -24.48 26.26
N SER A 245 1.62 -24.75 26.13
CA SER A 245 2.62 -23.76 25.64
C SER A 245 2.44 -23.49 24.16
N LEU A 246 2.27 -22.21 23.77
CA LEU A 246 2.22 -21.81 22.36
C LEU A 246 3.58 -22.01 21.69
N ASP A 247 4.68 -21.75 22.41
CA ASP A 247 6.03 -21.98 21.89
C ASP A 247 6.28 -23.46 21.57
N ALA A 248 5.79 -24.37 22.43
CA ALA A 248 5.86 -25.80 22.18
C ALA A 248 5.05 -26.21 20.93
N LEU A 249 3.83 -25.68 20.76
CA LEU A 249 3.00 -25.94 19.58
C LEU A 249 3.62 -25.39 18.30
N ILE A 250 4.30 -24.23 18.36
CA ILE A 250 5.05 -23.67 17.24
C ILE A 250 6.18 -24.62 16.82
N VAL A 251 6.97 -25.12 17.78
CA VAL A 251 8.05 -26.07 17.50
C VAL A 251 7.50 -27.38 16.93
N GLU A 252 6.40 -27.89 17.46
CA GLU A 252 5.75 -29.09 16.93
C GLU A 252 5.24 -28.87 15.50
N SER A 253 4.61 -27.73 15.23
CA SER A 253 4.17 -27.37 13.87
C SER A 253 5.32 -27.32 12.88
N GLN A 254 6.46 -26.75 13.28
CA GLN A 254 7.67 -26.73 12.46
C GLN A 254 8.15 -28.15 12.14
N ARG A 255 8.08 -29.08 13.09
CA ARG A 255 8.41 -30.50 12.85
C ARG A 255 7.43 -31.17 11.89
N GLN A 256 6.13 -30.93 12.04
CA GLN A 256 5.08 -31.46 11.16
C GLN A 256 5.17 -30.96 9.71
N TRP A 257 5.93 -29.88 9.47
CA TRP A 257 6.22 -29.32 8.15
C TRP A 257 7.66 -29.54 7.70
N ASP A 258 8.39 -30.49 8.29
CA ASP A 258 9.78 -30.82 7.97
C ASP A 258 10.72 -29.60 8.04
N GLY A 259 10.54 -28.77 9.09
CA GLY A 259 11.30 -27.53 9.29
C GLY A 259 10.67 -26.28 8.65
N GLY A 260 9.42 -26.35 8.21
CA GLY A 260 8.70 -25.19 7.68
C GLY A 260 8.49 -24.08 8.73
N GLU A 261 8.53 -22.82 8.32
CA GLU A 261 8.33 -21.68 9.22
C GLU A 261 6.86 -21.56 9.69
N ALA A 262 6.66 -21.31 10.98
CA ALA A 262 5.38 -20.86 11.51
C ALA A 262 5.20 -19.36 11.26
N GLY A 263 4.01 -18.95 10.82
CA GLY A 263 3.75 -17.59 10.35
C GLY A 263 2.77 -16.78 11.18
N TRP A 264 1.62 -17.38 11.46
CA TRP A 264 0.49 -16.78 12.16
C TRP A 264 0.03 -17.77 13.22
N VAL A 265 -0.16 -17.32 14.45
CA VAL A 265 -0.71 -18.13 15.54
C VAL A 265 -2.01 -17.46 15.97
N SER A 266 -3.11 -18.19 15.93
CA SER A 266 -4.44 -17.72 16.35
C SER A 266 -4.94 -18.61 17.47
N VAL A 267 -5.55 -18.04 18.49
CA VAL A 267 -6.24 -18.78 19.56
C VAL A 267 -7.69 -18.33 19.54
N HIS A 268 -8.59 -19.29 19.36
CA HIS A 268 -10.03 -19.08 19.31
C HIS A 268 -10.66 -19.56 20.61
N HIS A 269 -11.67 -18.84 21.09
CA HIS A 269 -12.37 -19.11 22.35
C HIS A 269 -11.41 -19.31 23.54
N PRO A 270 -10.41 -18.44 23.75
CA PRO A 270 -9.33 -18.65 24.72
C PRO A 270 -9.78 -18.86 26.17
N ASP A 271 -10.99 -18.39 26.53
CA ASP A 271 -11.57 -18.50 27.87
C ASP A 271 -12.55 -19.69 28.02
N ASP A 272 -12.79 -20.45 26.94
CA ASP A 272 -13.70 -21.61 26.90
C ASP A 272 -12.95 -22.96 26.83
N ALA A 273 -13.58 -24.03 27.32
CA ALA A 273 -13.08 -25.40 27.21
C ALA A 273 -12.97 -25.89 25.74
N SER A 274 -13.64 -25.22 24.80
CA SER A 274 -13.51 -25.46 23.36
C SER A 274 -12.27 -24.82 22.73
N ALA A 275 -11.43 -24.12 23.49
CA ALA A 275 -10.31 -23.37 22.97
C ALA A 275 -9.42 -24.17 21.98
N VAL A 276 -9.11 -23.57 20.84
CA VAL A 276 -8.23 -24.15 19.81
C VAL A 276 -7.13 -23.18 19.39
N VAL A 277 -5.98 -23.74 19.02
CA VAL A 277 -4.82 -22.98 18.53
C VAL A 277 -4.58 -23.34 17.07
N ASP A 278 -4.73 -22.35 16.19
CA ASP A 278 -4.40 -22.45 14.77
C ASP A 278 -3.01 -21.88 14.50
N ILE A 279 -2.13 -22.71 13.94
CA ILE A 279 -0.80 -22.30 13.49
C ILE A 279 -0.75 -22.40 11.98
N ARG A 280 -0.60 -21.26 11.30
CA ARG A 280 -0.48 -21.20 9.83
C ARG A 280 0.96 -21.18 9.39
N ARG A 281 1.26 -21.99 8.39
CA ARG A 281 2.57 -22.09 7.77
C ARG A 281 2.90 -20.81 7.00
N ARG A 282 4.15 -20.39 7.10
CA ARG A 282 4.77 -19.41 6.23
C ARG A 282 5.75 -20.10 5.29
N ASP A 283 5.71 -19.72 4.02
CA ASP A 283 6.70 -20.15 3.04
C ASP A 283 7.14 -18.96 2.19
N ARG A 284 8.39 -18.53 2.38
CA ARG A 284 8.98 -17.38 1.69
C ARG A 284 9.51 -17.73 0.29
N SER A 285 9.59 -19.02 -0.04
CA SER A 285 10.05 -19.49 -1.35
C SER A 285 8.97 -19.38 -2.43
N ARG A 286 7.72 -19.10 -2.03
CA ARG A 286 6.55 -19.04 -2.92
C ARG A 286 6.03 -17.62 -3.06
N ILE A 287 5.33 -17.38 -4.17
CA ILE A 287 4.66 -16.10 -4.45
C ILE A 287 3.44 -15.92 -3.52
N GLY A 288 2.60 -16.95 -3.41
CA GLY A 288 1.44 -16.95 -2.51
C GLY A 288 1.77 -17.58 -1.16
N SER A 289 1.20 -17.01 -0.09
CA SER A 289 1.22 -17.66 1.23
C SER A 289 0.46 -18.99 1.13
N PRO A 290 1.03 -20.13 1.55
CA PRO A 290 0.41 -21.43 1.36
C PRO A 290 -0.91 -21.59 2.13
N GLN A 291 -1.11 -20.85 3.23
CA GLN A 291 -2.26 -20.97 4.15
C GLN A 291 -2.46 -22.38 4.74
N ASP A 292 -1.46 -23.27 4.65
CA ASP A 292 -1.49 -24.57 5.32
C ASP A 292 -1.58 -24.35 6.83
N THR A 293 -2.54 -24.98 7.50
CA THR A 293 -2.87 -24.73 8.92
C THR A 293 -2.88 -26.04 9.71
N LEU A 294 -2.27 -26.01 10.90
CA LEU A 294 -2.37 -27.06 11.90
C LEU A 294 -3.18 -26.52 13.07
N THR A 295 -4.23 -27.25 13.45
CA THR A 295 -5.12 -26.86 14.55
C THR A 295 -4.93 -27.81 15.71
N TYR A 296 -4.68 -27.25 16.89
CA TYR A 296 -4.44 -27.98 18.12
C TYR A 296 -5.50 -27.67 19.16
N ASP A 297 -5.75 -28.62 20.05
CA ASP A 297 -6.49 -28.38 21.28
C ASP A 297 -5.66 -27.46 22.18
N ALA A 298 -6.23 -26.35 22.67
CA ALA A 298 -5.47 -25.37 23.43
C ALA A 298 -5.08 -25.85 24.83
N ALA A 299 -5.76 -26.87 25.38
CA ALA A 299 -5.47 -27.42 26.69
C ALA A 299 -4.53 -28.62 26.62
N SER A 300 -4.86 -29.63 25.80
CA SER A 300 -4.08 -30.87 25.72
C SER A 300 -2.87 -30.76 24.78
N GLY A 301 -2.91 -29.83 23.80
CA GLY A 301 -1.93 -29.75 22.72
C GLY A 301 -2.05 -30.86 21.68
N GLU A 302 -3.14 -31.65 21.70
CA GLU A 302 -3.41 -32.67 20.69
C GLU A 302 -3.67 -32.02 19.33
N LEU A 303 -3.07 -32.58 18.27
CA LEU A 303 -3.36 -32.14 16.90
C LEU A 303 -4.76 -32.62 16.50
N LEU A 304 -5.68 -31.67 16.35
CA LEU A 304 -7.08 -31.94 16.01
C LEU A 304 -7.31 -32.01 14.50
N ASN A 305 -6.63 -31.14 13.76
CA ASN A 305 -6.84 -31.02 12.32
C ASN A 305 -5.56 -30.59 11.60
N ARG A 306 -5.40 -31.12 10.39
CA ARG A 306 -4.38 -30.69 9.44
C ARG A 306 -5.08 -30.30 8.15
N GLN A 307 -4.81 -29.09 7.71
CA GLN A 307 -5.50 -28.52 6.57
C GLN A 307 -4.50 -27.91 5.58
N ASP A 308 -4.50 -28.42 4.36
CA ASP A 308 -3.73 -27.88 3.26
C ASP A 308 -4.64 -27.08 2.33
N ALA A 309 -4.14 -25.98 1.77
CA ALA A 309 -4.94 -25.17 0.85
C ALA A 309 -5.31 -25.95 -0.42
N SER A 310 -6.60 -25.92 -0.80
CA SER A 310 -7.09 -26.57 -2.02
C SER A 310 -6.43 -26.01 -3.29
N THR A 311 -6.35 -26.81 -4.36
CA THR A 311 -5.71 -26.37 -5.62
C THR A 311 -6.32 -25.09 -6.19
N GLY A 312 -7.64 -24.93 -6.12
CA GLY A 312 -8.33 -23.71 -6.55
C GLY A 312 -7.95 -22.51 -5.68
N TYR A 313 -7.92 -22.69 -4.36
CA TYR A 313 -7.54 -21.63 -3.43
C TYR A 313 -6.06 -21.24 -3.57
N ARG A 314 -5.16 -22.20 -3.87
CA ARG A 314 -3.75 -21.91 -4.17
C ARG A 314 -3.57 -21.02 -5.41
N ALA A 315 -4.42 -21.14 -6.43
CA ALA A 315 -4.39 -20.25 -7.59
C ALA A 315 -4.78 -18.82 -7.20
N TYR A 316 -5.81 -18.66 -6.36
CA TYR A 316 -6.17 -17.37 -5.76
C TYR A 316 -5.03 -16.79 -4.92
N LEU A 317 -4.43 -17.59 -4.04
CA LEU A 317 -3.29 -17.19 -3.20
C LEU A 317 -2.08 -16.75 -4.03
N TRP A 318 -1.85 -17.36 -5.19
CA TRP A 318 -0.81 -16.93 -6.11
C TRP A 318 -1.11 -15.57 -6.73
N LEU A 319 -2.35 -15.32 -7.17
CA LEU A 319 -2.78 -14.01 -7.69
C LEU A 319 -2.67 -12.93 -6.62
N ALA A 320 -3.14 -13.22 -5.40
CA ALA A 320 -3.03 -12.32 -4.26
C ALA A 320 -1.57 -12.05 -3.89
N GLY A 321 -0.74 -13.10 -3.81
CA GLY A 321 0.69 -12.99 -3.52
C GLY A 321 1.45 -12.16 -4.56
N LEU A 322 1.10 -12.29 -5.84
CA LEU A 322 1.68 -11.49 -6.92
C LEU A 322 1.35 -10.00 -6.76
N HIS A 323 0.12 -9.68 -6.36
CA HIS A 323 -0.31 -8.31 -6.10
C HIS A 323 0.37 -7.71 -4.86
N MET A 324 0.45 -8.48 -3.77
CA MET A 324 0.99 -8.05 -2.48
C MET A 324 2.51 -7.86 -2.49
N ALA A 325 3.22 -8.38 -3.51
CA ALA A 325 4.65 -8.19 -3.72
C ALA A 325 5.54 -8.62 -2.53
N GLN A 326 5.12 -9.64 -1.77
CA GLN A 326 5.82 -10.10 -0.56
C GLN A 326 6.88 -11.18 -0.84
N PHE A 327 7.22 -11.43 -2.10
CA PHE A 327 8.17 -12.47 -2.55
C PHE A 327 9.38 -11.85 -3.27
N GLY A 328 10.42 -12.66 -3.52
CA GLY A 328 11.56 -12.28 -4.38
C GLY A 328 12.49 -11.19 -3.82
N GLY A 329 12.34 -10.85 -2.53
CA GLY A 329 13.24 -9.96 -1.80
C GLY A 329 13.26 -8.52 -2.32
N THR A 330 14.36 -7.82 -2.03
CA THR A 330 14.51 -6.39 -2.32
C THR A 330 14.50 -6.09 -3.82
N LEU A 331 15.08 -6.95 -4.66
CA LEU A 331 15.12 -6.73 -6.11
C LEU A 331 13.71 -6.65 -6.72
N VAL A 332 12.83 -7.60 -6.38
CA VAL A 332 11.45 -7.59 -6.88
C VAL A 332 10.70 -6.36 -6.38
N ARG A 333 10.85 -5.99 -5.10
CA ARG A 333 10.25 -4.76 -4.56
C ARG A 333 10.73 -3.50 -5.27
N LEU A 334 12.02 -3.41 -5.64
CA LEU A 334 12.56 -2.29 -6.43
C LEU A 334 11.99 -2.26 -7.85
N LEU A 335 11.79 -3.41 -8.49
CA LEU A 335 11.11 -3.47 -9.79
C LEU A 335 9.65 -3.02 -9.69
N TYR A 336 8.93 -3.44 -8.64
CA TYR A 336 7.57 -2.98 -8.36
C TYR A 336 7.53 -1.47 -8.10
N LEU A 337 8.51 -0.91 -7.37
CA LEU A 337 8.67 0.54 -7.16
C LEU A 337 8.79 1.26 -8.50
N LEU A 338 9.74 0.85 -9.34
CA LEU A 338 9.98 1.48 -10.63
C LEU A 338 8.75 1.39 -11.54
N MET A 339 8.07 0.25 -11.53
CA MET A 339 6.90 0.05 -12.39
C MET A 339 5.63 0.76 -11.87
N GLY A 340 5.49 0.87 -10.55
CA GLY A 340 4.48 1.70 -9.91
C GLY A 340 4.67 3.18 -10.24
N LEU A 341 5.90 3.69 -10.11
CA LEU A 341 6.26 5.06 -10.52
C LEU A 341 6.07 5.30 -12.03
N ALA A 342 6.34 4.30 -12.88
CA ALA A 342 6.03 4.35 -14.31
C ALA A 342 4.51 4.45 -14.55
N GLY A 343 3.69 3.75 -13.77
CA GLY A 343 2.23 3.88 -13.78
C GLY A 343 1.75 5.28 -13.41
N CYS A 344 2.32 5.86 -12.35
CA CYS A 344 2.07 7.26 -11.97
C CYS A 344 2.47 8.22 -13.11
N ALA A 345 3.65 8.06 -13.69
CA ALA A 345 4.13 8.89 -14.80
C ALA A 345 3.24 8.76 -16.06
N MET A 346 2.76 7.55 -16.36
CA MET A 346 1.82 7.29 -17.45
C MET A 346 0.50 8.06 -17.26
N LEU A 347 -0.08 8.04 -16.06
CA LEU A 347 -1.31 8.78 -15.74
C LEU A 347 -1.11 10.28 -15.88
N VAL A 348 -0.01 10.81 -15.33
CA VAL A 348 0.36 12.22 -15.50
C VAL A 348 0.50 12.56 -16.98
N GLY A 349 1.23 11.74 -17.76
CA GLY A 349 1.42 11.95 -19.18
C GLY A 349 0.11 11.99 -19.98
N GLY A 350 -0.79 11.02 -19.74
CA GLY A 350 -2.10 10.97 -20.40
C GLY A 350 -2.94 12.21 -20.12
N LEU A 351 -2.94 12.68 -18.87
CA LEU A 351 -3.67 13.88 -18.47
C LEU A 351 -3.08 15.15 -19.07
N GLN A 352 -1.75 15.23 -19.19
CA GLN A 352 -1.07 16.36 -19.84
C GLN A 352 -1.33 16.41 -21.35
N VAL A 353 -1.44 15.26 -22.03
CA VAL A 353 -1.88 15.22 -23.44
C VAL A 353 -3.28 15.80 -23.60
N TRP A 354 -4.20 15.42 -22.71
CA TRP A 354 -5.58 15.94 -22.73
C TRP A 354 -5.62 17.45 -22.46
N LEU A 355 -4.86 17.91 -21.46
CA LEU A 355 -4.72 19.32 -21.11
C LEU A 355 -4.18 20.14 -22.28
N ALA A 356 -3.07 19.72 -22.88
CA ALA A 356 -2.45 20.43 -24.01
C ALA A 356 -3.43 20.59 -25.19
N LYS A 357 -4.27 19.58 -25.45
CA LYS A 357 -5.30 19.64 -26.50
C LYS A 357 -6.44 20.61 -26.18
N ARG A 358 -6.84 20.73 -24.91
CA ARG A 358 -7.89 21.66 -24.45
C ARG A 358 -7.41 23.10 -24.40
N GLU A 359 -6.15 23.32 -24.05
CA GLU A 359 -5.52 24.64 -24.06
C GLU A 359 -5.46 25.24 -25.47
N GLN A 360 -5.14 24.43 -26.48
CA GLN A 360 -5.19 24.85 -27.89
C GLN A 360 -6.59 25.29 -28.33
N ARG A 361 -7.65 24.83 -27.65
CA ARG A 361 -9.04 25.20 -27.93
C ARG A 361 -9.52 26.40 -27.10
N GLY A 362 -8.67 26.99 -26.26
CA GLY A 362 -9.02 28.14 -25.41
C GLY A 362 -9.97 27.81 -24.25
N ASP A 363 -10.03 26.55 -23.82
CA ASP A 363 -10.95 26.12 -22.76
C ASP A 363 -10.52 26.67 -21.39
N ARG A 364 -11.38 27.52 -20.80
CA ARG A 364 -11.11 28.16 -19.50
C ARG A 364 -11.15 27.18 -18.32
N SER A 365 -11.81 26.02 -18.47
CA SER A 365 -11.93 25.00 -17.41
C SER A 365 -10.60 24.31 -17.08
N VAL A 366 -9.61 24.39 -17.97
CA VAL A 366 -8.26 23.83 -17.81
C VAL A 366 -7.59 24.28 -16.51
N VAL A 367 -7.88 25.50 -16.05
CA VAL A 367 -7.30 26.05 -14.81
C VAL A 367 -7.68 25.19 -13.58
N TRP A 368 -8.89 24.62 -13.55
CA TRP A 368 -9.33 23.74 -12.47
C TRP A 368 -8.69 22.36 -12.55
N VAL A 369 -8.55 21.82 -13.75
CA VAL A 369 -7.85 20.54 -13.97
C VAL A 369 -6.38 20.66 -13.57
N ARG A 370 -5.72 21.79 -13.87
CA ARG A 370 -4.35 22.07 -13.38
C ARG A 370 -4.28 22.17 -11.86
N ALA A 371 -5.29 22.76 -11.21
CA ALA A 371 -5.37 22.78 -9.76
C ALA A 371 -5.51 21.36 -9.19
N LEU A 372 -6.43 20.55 -9.72
CA LEU A 372 -6.58 19.14 -9.33
C LEU A 372 -5.28 18.34 -9.53
N ASN A 373 -4.58 18.55 -10.64
CA ASN A 373 -3.27 17.92 -10.88
C ASN A 373 -2.25 18.32 -9.83
N ALA A 374 -2.18 19.60 -9.46
CA ALA A 374 -1.27 20.07 -8.42
C ALA A 374 -1.67 19.55 -7.03
N SER A 375 -2.97 19.44 -6.75
CA SER A 375 -3.49 18.88 -5.50
C SER A 375 -3.18 17.39 -5.36
N VAL A 376 -3.25 16.61 -6.44
CA VAL A 376 -3.10 15.15 -6.38
C VAL A 376 -1.67 14.74 -6.70
N PHE A 377 -1.14 15.11 -7.86
CA PHE A 377 0.16 14.59 -8.32
C PHE A 377 1.36 15.15 -7.53
N ALA A 378 1.26 16.39 -7.05
CA ALA A 378 2.27 16.98 -6.18
C ALA A 378 1.83 16.99 -4.71
N GLY A 379 0.55 17.27 -4.44
CA GLY A 379 0.04 17.35 -3.07
C GLY A 379 0.04 16.02 -2.31
N LEU A 380 -0.25 14.88 -2.95
CA LEU A 380 -0.21 13.58 -2.27
C LEU A 380 1.21 13.19 -1.80
N PRO A 381 2.27 13.27 -2.64
CA PRO A 381 3.64 13.08 -2.17
C PRO A 381 4.03 14.04 -1.04
N LEU A 382 3.62 15.31 -1.11
CA LEU A 382 3.89 16.30 -0.05
C LEU A 382 3.20 15.93 1.27
N ALA A 383 1.94 15.51 1.23
CA ALA A 383 1.21 15.04 2.40
C ALA A 383 1.85 13.78 2.99
N SER A 384 2.33 12.88 2.13
CA SER A 384 3.05 11.66 2.53
C SER A 384 4.37 11.98 3.24
N LEU A 385 5.12 12.98 2.77
CA LEU A 385 6.31 13.46 3.48
C LEU A 385 5.93 14.13 4.80
N ALA A 386 4.86 14.93 4.83
CA ALA A 386 4.38 15.58 6.05
C ALA A 386 3.97 14.57 7.12
N LEU A 387 3.37 13.43 6.74
CA LEU A 387 3.09 12.31 7.66
C LEU A 387 4.36 11.82 8.36
N LEU A 388 5.45 11.62 7.62
CA LEU A 388 6.73 11.18 8.17
C LEU A 388 7.36 12.23 9.10
N TRP A 389 7.19 13.52 8.78
CA TRP A 389 7.55 14.61 9.70
C TRP A 389 6.70 14.60 10.97
N GLY A 390 5.39 14.39 10.84
CA GLY A 390 4.46 14.24 11.96
C GLY A 390 4.91 13.12 12.91
N ASN A 391 5.29 11.96 12.37
CA ASN A 391 5.83 10.86 13.16
C ASN A 391 7.08 11.26 13.99
N ARG A 392 7.96 12.12 13.46
CA ARG A 392 9.16 12.56 14.20
C ARG A 392 8.91 13.69 15.19
N LEU A 393 7.89 14.52 14.95
CA LEU A 393 7.60 15.70 15.75
C LEU A 393 6.56 15.45 16.85
N ILE A 394 5.67 14.48 16.67
CA ILE A 394 4.66 14.13 17.68
C ILE A 394 5.32 13.28 18.78
N PRO A 395 5.25 13.71 20.06
CA PRO A 395 5.82 12.96 21.19
C PRO A 395 5.32 11.52 21.26
N SER A 396 6.19 10.58 21.65
CA SER A 396 5.82 9.16 21.80
C SER A 396 4.76 8.91 22.88
N THR A 397 4.62 9.83 23.85
CA THR A 397 3.64 9.78 24.95
C THR A 397 2.29 10.40 24.58
N PHE A 398 2.12 10.91 23.36
CA PHE A 398 0.87 11.54 22.94
C PHE A 398 -0.24 10.49 22.83
N ALA A 399 -1.37 10.71 23.52
CA ALA A 399 -2.53 9.84 23.40
C ALA A 399 -3.06 9.84 21.96
N GLU A 400 -3.44 8.69 21.42
CA GLU A 400 -3.90 8.56 20.02
C GLU A 400 -2.89 9.08 18.99
N ARG A 401 -1.59 8.90 19.27
CA ARG A 401 -0.50 9.31 18.39
C ARG A 401 -0.70 8.90 16.93
N ALA A 402 -1.15 7.67 16.68
CA ALA A 402 -1.44 7.20 15.33
C ALA A 402 -2.53 8.05 14.64
N VAL A 403 -3.62 8.38 15.34
CA VAL A 403 -4.68 9.24 14.80
C VAL A 403 -4.14 10.63 14.48
N ALA A 404 -3.31 11.20 15.34
CA ALA A 404 -2.66 12.49 15.12
C ALA A 404 -1.74 12.48 13.88
N GLU A 405 -0.95 11.41 13.68
CA GLU A 405 -0.15 11.22 12.45
C GLU A 405 -1.05 11.25 11.20
N GLY A 406 -2.17 10.53 11.21
CA GLY A 406 -3.15 10.54 10.12
C GLY A 406 -3.70 11.95 9.85
N TRP A 407 -4.01 12.73 10.88
CA TRP A 407 -4.48 14.10 10.72
C TRP A 407 -3.42 15.05 10.17
N VAL A 408 -2.13 14.83 10.45
CA VAL A 408 -1.05 15.60 9.81
C VAL A 408 -1.06 15.39 8.29
N PHE A 409 -1.23 14.14 7.83
CA PHE A 409 -1.37 13.84 6.41
C PHE A 409 -2.58 14.55 5.80
N VAL A 410 -3.76 14.41 6.42
CA VAL A 410 -5.01 15.00 5.92
C VAL A 410 -4.92 16.54 5.88
N GLY A 411 -4.42 17.15 6.95
CA GLY A 411 -4.23 18.60 7.04
C GLY A 411 -3.24 19.12 5.98
N ALA A 412 -2.10 18.44 5.80
CA ALA A 412 -1.12 18.81 4.78
C ALA A 412 -1.69 18.68 3.36
N TRP A 413 -2.52 17.67 3.10
CA TRP A 413 -3.14 17.51 1.80
C TRP A 413 -4.20 18.59 1.53
N TRP A 414 -5.02 18.93 2.52
CA TRP A 414 -5.96 20.05 2.42
C TRP A 414 -5.26 21.40 2.19
N LEU A 415 -4.14 21.64 2.85
CA LEU A 415 -3.31 22.83 2.60
C LEU A 415 -2.76 22.83 1.17
N ALA A 416 -2.31 21.69 0.65
CA ALA A 416 -1.88 21.57 -0.75
C ALA A 416 -3.03 21.83 -1.74
N VAL A 417 -4.24 21.36 -1.44
CA VAL A 417 -5.46 21.64 -2.24
C VAL A 417 -5.78 23.13 -2.24
N LEU A 418 -5.81 23.76 -1.07
CA LEU A 418 -6.08 25.19 -0.94
C LEU A 418 -5.02 26.01 -1.69
N TRP A 419 -3.75 25.66 -1.53
CA TRP A 419 -2.65 26.30 -2.24
C TRP A 419 -2.81 26.19 -3.76
N ALA A 420 -3.19 25.00 -4.26
CA ALA A 420 -3.42 24.76 -5.68
C ALA A 420 -4.60 25.56 -6.24
N VAL A 421 -5.71 25.63 -5.50
CA VAL A 421 -6.89 26.41 -5.88
C VAL A 421 -6.60 27.91 -5.91
N LEU A 422 -5.90 28.44 -4.90
CA LEU A 422 -5.54 29.85 -4.81
C LEU A 422 -4.55 30.26 -5.92
N ARG A 423 -3.59 29.40 -6.25
CA ARG A 423 -2.56 29.66 -7.29
C ARG A 423 -2.84 28.99 -8.63
N ARG A 424 -4.07 28.56 -8.89
CA ARG A 424 -4.48 27.84 -10.12
C ARG A 424 -4.08 28.52 -11.44
N ARG A 425 -4.03 29.86 -11.46
CA ARG A 425 -3.61 30.65 -12.64
C ARG A 425 -2.10 30.66 -12.87
N GLN A 426 -1.31 30.28 -11.88
CA GLN A 426 0.16 30.29 -11.88
C GLN A 426 0.73 28.86 -11.80
N SER A 427 0.13 27.90 -12.52
CA SER A 427 0.40 26.46 -12.37
C SER A 427 1.89 26.09 -12.43
N ARG A 428 2.68 26.72 -13.32
CA ARG A 428 4.12 26.46 -13.44
C ARG A 428 4.90 26.93 -12.22
N ARG A 429 4.58 28.10 -11.68
CA ARG A 429 5.20 28.65 -10.46
C ARG A 429 4.81 27.79 -9.25
N LEU A 430 3.52 27.44 -9.14
CA LEU A 430 3.00 26.55 -8.10
C LEU A 430 3.73 25.21 -8.11
N LEU A 431 3.86 24.55 -9.27
CA LEU A 431 4.56 23.27 -9.37
C LEU A 431 6.03 23.40 -8.91
N ARG A 432 6.72 24.47 -9.31
CA ARG A 432 8.09 24.73 -8.84
C ARG A 432 8.13 24.88 -7.33
N GLU A 433 7.24 25.68 -6.75
CA GLU A 433 7.19 25.90 -5.29
C GLU A 433 6.87 24.58 -4.54
N GLN A 434 5.95 23.77 -5.04
CA GLN A 434 5.64 22.44 -4.50
C GLN A 434 6.84 21.48 -4.58
N LEU A 435 7.58 21.48 -5.69
CA LEU A 435 8.80 20.67 -5.83
C LEU A 435 9.91 21.13 -4.88
N LEU A 436 10.06 22.45 -4.67
CA LEU A 436 11.01 22.96 -3.67
C LEU A 436 10.61 22.56 -2.25
N LEU A 437 9.33 22.67 -1.91
CA LEU A 437 8.83 22.20 -0.62
C LEU A 437 9.08 20.69 -0.46
N GLY A 438 8.81 19.89 -1.50
CA GLY A 438 9.08 18.46 -1.50
C GLY A 438 10.56 18.14 -1.31
N ALA A 439 11.46 18.91 -1.94
CA ALA A 439 12.89 18.79 -1.75
C ALA A 439 13.31 19.07 -0.29
N VAL A 440 12.79 20.16 0.30
CA VAL A 440 13.08 20.51 1.70
C VAL A 440 12.56 19.44 2.65
N LEU A 441 11.31 19.00 2.48
CA LEU A 441 10.71 17.97 3.34
C LEU A 441 11.46 16.64 3.22
N ALA A 442 11.76 16.17 2.00
CA ALA A 442 12.43 14.90 1.80
C ALA A 442 13.89 14.92 2.26
N LEU A 443 14.67 15.96 1.93
CA LEU A 443 16.06 16.08 2.38
C LEU A 443 16.17 16.30 3.89
N GLY A 444 15.18 16.94 4.50
CA GLY A 444 15.16 17.15 5.94
C GLY A 444 14.77 15.91 6.76
N LEU A 445 14.12 14.90 6.17
CA LEU A 445 13.71 13.68 6.89
C LEU A 445 14.92 12.89 7.47
N PRO A 446 15.98 12.59 6.70
CA PRO A 446 17.19 11.97 7.27
C PRO A 446 17.87 12.85 8.33
N LEU A 447 17.79 14.17 8.20
CA LEU A 447 18.38 15.12 9.15
C LEU A 447 17.63 15.08 10.48
N ILE A 448 16.31 15.23 10.46
CA ILE A 448 15.51 15.14 11.69
C ILE A 448 15.60 13.75 12.30
N ASN A 449 15.60 12.69 11.48
CA ASN A 449 15.81 11.32 11.95
C ASN A 449 17.09 11.22 12.78
N GLY A 450 18.20 11.83 12.33
CA GLY A 450 19.44 11.86 13.08
C GLY A 450 19.48 12.75 14.33
N LEU A 451 18.52 13.67 14.47
CA LEU A 451 18.37 14.45 15.69
C LEU A 451 17.45 13.77 16.72
N THR A 452 16.55 12.90 16.27
CA THR A 452 15.49 12.31 17.11
C THR A 452 15.67 10.81 17.40
N ALA A 453 16.50 10.11 16.64
CA ALA A 453 16.67 8.66 16.74
C ALA A 453 18.13 8.24 16.57
N GLU A 454 18.53 7.17 17.28
CA GLU A 454 19.87 6.58 17.22
C GLU A 454 20.11 5.76 15.92
N GLY A 455 19.04 5.55 15.13
CA GLY A 455 19.03 4.86 13.84
C GLY A 455 19.37 5.68 12.62
N HIS A 456 20.10 6.78 12.76
CA HIS A 456 20.36 7.70 11.66
C HIS A 456 21.14 7.05 10.51
N LEU A 457 21.05 7.62 9.30
CA LEU A 457 21.63 7.06 8.08
C LEU A 457 23.09 6.57 8.24
N ILE A 458 23.96 7.36 8.87
CA ILE A 458 25.37 6.96 9.07
C ILE A 458 25.48 5.72 9.99
N ALA A 459 24.67 5.65 11.05
CA ALA A 459 24.68 4.53 11.99
C ALA A 459 24.11 3.26 11.36
N SER A 460 23.00 3.37 10.61
CA SER A 460 22.42 2.23 9.89
C SER A 460 23.37 1.69 8.81
N LEU A 461 24.04 2.57 8.04
CA LEU A 461 25.09 2.15 7.11
C LEU A 461 26.28 1.48 7.82
N GLY A 462 26.74 2.04 8.95
CA GLY A 462 27.82 1.48 9.74
C GLY A 462 27.53 0.07 10.28
N ARG A 463 26.26 -0.22 10.60
CA ARG A 463 25.78 -1.55 11.02
C ARG A 463 25.46 -2.50 9.85
N GLY A 464 25.48 -2.02 8.61
CA GLY A 464 25.02 -2.80 7.45
C GLY A 464 23.50 -2.98 7.38
N ASP A 465 22.73 -2.18 8.11
CA ASP A 465 21.27 -2.21 8.13
C ASP A 465 20.69 -1.47 6.91
N TRP A 466 20.75 -2.14 5.76
CA TRP A 466 20.27 -1.61 4.48
C TRP A 466 18.76 -1.36 4.48
N THR A 467 17.99 -2.11 5.27
CA THR A 467 16.54 -1.95 5.39
C THR A 467 16.21 -0.54 5.88
N LEU A 468 16.83 -0.09 6.97
CA LEU A 468 16.62 1.25 7.51
C LEU A 468 17.31 2.34 6.66
N ALA A 469 18.55 2.09 6.24
CA ALA A 469 19.33 3.06 5.44
C ALA A 469 18.68 3.37 4.08
N SER A 470 18.01 2.38 3.47
CA SER A 470 17.36 2.54 2.16
C SER A 470 16.24 3.58 2.17
N VAL A 471 15.51 3.72 3.29
CA VAL A 471 14.45 4.71 3.43
C VAL A 471 15.03 6.12 3.39
N ASP A 472 16.06 6.39 4.21
CA ASP A 472 16.75 7.68 4.25
C ASP A 472 17.42 8.00 2.90
N LEU A 473 18.07 7.02 2.26
CA LEU A 473 18.67 7.18 0.93
C LEU A 473 17.62 7.51 -0.14
N PHE A 474 16.47 6.84 -0.10
CA PHE A 474 15.36 7.14 -1.00
C PHE A 474 14.86 8.57 -0.82
N MET A 475 14.73 9.05 0.43
CA MET A 475 14.35 10.44 0.71
C MET A 475 15.36 11.44 0.17
N ILE A 476 16.66 11.14 0.26
CA ILE A 476 17.71 11.96 -0.34
C ILE A 476 17.56 12.01 -1.86
N VAL A 477 17.45 10.86 -2.52
CA VAL A 477 17.32 10.77 -3.98
C VAL A 477 16.06 11.49 -4.46
N ALA A 478 14.92 11.25 -3.81
CA ALA A 478 13.66 11.93 -4.11
C ALA A 478 13.76 13.45 -3.93
N GLY A 479 14.37 13.90 -2.83
CA GLY A 479 14.56 15.32 -2.54
C GLY A 479 15.47 16.02 -3.56
N LEU A 480 16.59 15.39 -3.94
CA LEU A 480 17.48 15.89 -4.99
C LEU A 480 16.79 15.92 -6.36
N ALA A 481 16.00 14.90 -6.68
CA ALA A 481 15.22 14.87 -7.92
C ALA A 481 14.18 16.01 -7.96
N CYS A 482 13.48 16.26 -6.86
CA CYS A 482 12.57 17.39 -6.71
C CYS A 482 13.29 18.74 -6.90
N ALA A 483 14.44 18.93 -6.27
CA ALA A 483 15.26 20.14 -6.40
C ALA A 483 15.73 20.35 -7.85
N ALA A 484 16.23 19.30 -8.51
CA ALA A 484 16.67 19.34 -9.90
C ALA A 484 15.51 19.69 -10.86
N CYS A 485 14.34 19.11 -10.65
CA CYS A 485 13.13 19.43 -11.41
C CYS A 485 12.69 20.88 -11.21
N ALA A 486 12.71 21.38 -9.96
CA ALA A 486 12.39 22.77 -9.65
C ALA A 486 13.37 23.76 -10.30
N TRP A 487 14.66 23.43 -10.32
CA TRP A 487 15.70 24.23 -10.95
C TRP A 487 15.52 24.30 -12.47
N ARG A 488 15.26 23.16 -13.12
CA ARG A 488 14.96 23.09 -14.57
C ARG A 488 13.71 23.89 -14.96
N LEU A 489 12.67 23.88 -14.11
CA LEU A 489 11.46 24.67 -14.34
C LEU A 489 11.72 26.18 -14.28
N ASN A 490 12.74 26.63 -13.55
CA ASN A 490 13.15 28.05 -13.50
C ASN A 490 13.95 28.46 -14.75
N ALA A 491 14.81 27.57 -15.24
CA ALA A 491 15.70 27.85 -16.37
C ALA A 491 14.99 27.87 -17.74
N ALA A 492 13.84 27.21 -17.88
CA ALA A 492 13.14 27.18 -19.17
C ALA A 492 12.41 28.52 -19.46
N PRO A 493 12.54 29.10 -20.67
CA PRO A 493 11.83 30.33 -21.02
C PRO A 493 10.30 30.17 -20.92
N ALA A 494 9.58 31.26 -20.65
CA ALA A 494 8.12 31.26 -20.72
C ALA A 494 7.70 30.90 -22.16
N PRO A 495 6.72 30.01 -22.37
CA PRO A 495 6.22 29.76 -23.72
C PRO A 495 5.76 31.10 -24.30
N ALA A 496 6.33 31.49 -25.44
CA ALA A 496 5.91 32.69 -26.15
C ALA A 496 4.39 32.60 -26.35
N ALA A 497 3.66 33.61 -25.89
CA ALA A 497 2.23 33.70 -26.11
C ALA A 497 1.98 33.52 -27.61
N MET A 498 1.30 32.43 -27.99
CA MET A 498 0.86 32.21 -29.35
C MET A 498 -0.02 33.42 -29.70
N ARG A 499 0.54 34.39 -30.45
CA ARG A 499 -0.22 35.49 -31.01
C ARG A 499 -1.41 34.86 -31.73
N SER A 500 -2.62 35.21 -31.30
CA SER A 500 -3.83 34.77 -31.99
C SER A 500 -3.68 35.18 -33.44
N ARG A 501 -3.72 34.20 -34.33
CA ARG A 501 -3.74 34.44 -35.77
C ARG A 501 -5.18 34.85 -36.12
N ALA A 502 -5.55 36.05 -35.68
CA ALA A 502 -6.86 36.65 -35.88
C ALA A 502 -6.65 38.09 -36.37
N THR A 503 -6.00 38.24 -37.53
CA THR A 503 -5.88 39.49 -38.32
C THR A 503 -5.13 39.19 -39.62
N ARG A 504 -5.74 38.40 -40.50
CA ARG A 504 -5.40 38.33 -41.95
C ARG A 504 -6.55 37.63 -42.68
N ALA A 505 -7.71 38.27 -42.65
CA ALA A 505 -8.86 37.96 -43.51
C ALA A 505 -9.71 39.23 -43.74
N GLN A 506 -9.04 40.39 -43.72
CA GLN A 506 -9.50 41.64 -44.30
C GLN A 506 -8.28 42.15 -45.05
N GLU A 507 -8.43 42.44 -46.34
CA GLU A 507 -7.38 42.71 -47.34
C GLU A 507 -6.73 41.46 -47.97
N ALA A 508 -7.50 40.80 -48.85
CA ALA A 508 -7.02 40.26 -50.13
C ALA A 508 -8.22 40.10 -51.07
#